data_AF-A0A183VG86-F1
#
_entry.id   AF-A0A183VG86-F1
#
_cell.length_a   1.000
_cell.length_b   1.000
_cell.length_c   1.000
_cell.angle_alpha   90.00
_cell.angle_beta   90.00
_cell.angle_gamma   90.00
#
_symmetry.space_group_name_H-M   'P 1'
#
loop_
_entity.id
_entity.type
_entity.pdbx_description
1 polymer ?
#
loop_
_entity_poly.entity_id
_entity_poly.type
_entity_poly.pdbx_seq_one_letter_code
_entity_poly.pdbx_strand_id
1 'polypeptide(L)'
;MAFVPPDNLRRLIRQYYRKQGKPIPRNTTFSPNSFLFVRYQCEFGYELADEVDTMFCDNRQWIMTPPKCRGKGLCEADNGGCSHSCLSIEDRDVECRCPKGMILDSDQKTCIKPIPKKLCRNLSSCSCLAIDENQYACTCPKGEKCLLLRGPPKIYVDPPAPYEILPGGNLNITCSAVSYPFPQIFWQRGDEEVVKSPIKPGTVRSEQILIIKELYRSATFTCHANNSLGQAERTIEVVVTGKHSYTTV
;
A
#
# COMPACT_ATOMS: atom_id res chain seq x y z
N MET A 1 28.15 -18.88 0.36
CA MET A 1 29.44 -18.81 -0.36
C MET A 1 30.04 -20.20 -0.31
N ALA A 2 30.28 -20.83 -1.45
CA ALA A 2 30.84 -22.17 -1.51
C ALA A 2 31.90 -22.26 -2.62
N PHE A 3 32.70 -23.32 -2.58
CA PHE A 3 33.74 -23.60 -3.57
C PHE A 3 33.12 -24.23 -4.83
N VAL A 4 33.57 -23.82 -6.02
CA VAL A 4 33.18 -24.46 -7.29
C VAL A 4 34.42 -25.09 -7.92
N PRO A 5 34.36 -26.38 -8.30
CA PRO A 5 35.49 -27.05 -8.94
C PRO A 5 35.95 -26.36 -10.23
N PRO A 6 37.27 -26.28 -10.50
CA PRO A 6 37.84 -25.60 -11.68
C PRO A 6 37.29 -26.09 -13.04
N ASP A 7 36.90 -27.36 -13.14
CA ASP A 7 36.34 -27.93 -14.37
C ASP A 7 34.98 -27.35 -14.73
N ASN A 8 34.14 -27.07 -13.73
CA ASN A 8 32.87 -26.40 -13.93
C ASN A 8 33.08 -24.95 -14.42
N LEU A 9 34.08 -24.25 -13.89
CA LEU A 9 34.41 -22.88 -14.30
C LEU A 9 34.85 -22.79 -15.77
N ARG A 10 35.67 -23.74 -16.22
CA ARG A 10 36.11 -23.82 -17.63
C ARG A 10 34.94 -24.03 -18.59
N ARG A 11 33.96 -24.86 -18.22
CA ARG A 11 32.75 -25.09 -19.03
C ARG A 11 31.91 -23.82 -19.16
N LEU A 12 31.75 -23.08 -18.07
CA LEU A 12 30.88 -21.91 -17.97
C LEU A 12 31.44 -20.70 -18.72
N ILE A 13 32.76 -20.46 -18.65
CA ILE A 13 33.42 -19.42 -19.46
C ILE A 13 33.25 -19.70 -20.96
N ARG A 14 33.38 -20.97 -21.38
CA ARG A 14 33.14 -21.33 -22.79
C ARG A 14 31.71 -21.02 -23.24
N GLN A 15 30.71 -21.21 -22.38
CA GLN A 15 29.32 -20.86 -22.67
C GLN A 15 29.12 -19.33 -22.79
N TYR A 16 29.73 -18.53 -21.91
CA TYR A 16 29.66 -17.07 -21.99
C TYR A 16 30.19 -16.53 -23.34
N TYR A 17 31.39 -16.97 -23.74
CA TYR A 17 31.99 -16.52 -25.01
C TYR A 17 31.17 -16.96 -26.22
N ARG A 18 30.60 -18.17 -26.21
CA ARG A 18 29.66 -18.64 -27.24
C ARG A 18 28.42 -17.75 -27.35
N LYS A 19 27.77 -17.42 -26.22
CA LYS A 19 26.57 -16.56 -26.21
C LYS A 19 26.84 -15.13 -26.69
N GLN A 20 28.03 -14.60 -26.43
CA GLN A 20 28.43 -13.24 -26.82
C GLN A 20 28.98 -13.18 -28.25
N GLY A 21 29.06 -14.30 -28.98
CA GLY A 21 29.72 -14.36 -30.29
C GLY A 21 31.21 -14.02 -30.24
N LYS A 22 31.85 -14.17 -29.07
CA LYS A 22 33.24 -13.80 -28.82
C LYS A 22 34.17 -15.02 -28.97
N PRO A 23 35.42 -14.85 -29.39
CA PRO A 23 36.38 -15.93 -29.51
C PRO A 23 36.71 -16.56 -28.14
N ILE A 24 36.60 -17.89 -28.05
CA ILE A 24 36.81 -18.64 -26.81
C ILE A 24 38.30 -18.61 -26.40
N PRO A 25 38.64 -18.21 -25.15
CA PRO A 25 40.00 -18.28 -24.65
C PRO A 25 40.54 -19.73 -24.60
N ARG A 26 41.72 -19.98 -25.19
CA ARG A 26 42.30 -21.34 -25.27
C ARG A 26 43.02 -21.80 -23.99
N ASN A 27 43.55 -20.86 -23.18
CA ASN A 27 44.41 -21.11 -22.01
C ASN A 27 43.96 -20.32 -20.76
N THR A 28 42.73 -20.53 -20.30
CA THR A 28 42.31 -19.98 -19.00
C THR A 28 42.89 -20.81 -17.86
N THR A 29 43.88 -20.25 -17.15
CA THR A 29 44.42 -20.79 -15.90
C THR A 29 43.66 -20.20 -14.72
N PHE A 30 43.09 -21.05 -13.86
CA PHE A 30 42.30 -20.64 -12.70
C PHE A 30 43.11 -20.90 -11.42
N SER A 31 43.27 -19.88 -10.58
CA SER A 31 43.86 -20.04 -9.25
C SER A 31 42.93 -20.89 -8.37
N PRO A 32 43.42 -21.87 -7.61
CA PRO A 32 42.58 -22.62 -6.66
C PRO A 32 42.05 -21.76 -5.51
N ASN A 33 42.59 -20.55 -5.33
CA ASN A 33 42.29 -19.69 -4.19
C ASN A 33 41.30 -18.59 -4.60
N SER A 34 40.08 -18.70 -4.05
CA SER A 34 38.96 -17.74 -4.02
C SER A 34 38.19 -17.49 -5.33
N PHE A 35 37.13 -18.27 -5.55
CA PHE A 35 36.01 -17.88 -6.41
C PHE A 35 34.75 -17.75 -5.55
N LEU A 36 34.14 -16.57 -5.56
CA LEU A 36 32.77 -16.40 -5.06
C LEU A 36 31.82 -16.72 -6.20
N PHE A 37 30.84 -17.59 -5.97
CA PHE A 37 29.74 -17.78 -6.89
C PHE A 37 28.41 -17.39 -6.26
N VAL A 38 27.48 -16.99 -7.11
CA VAL A 38 26.07 -16.78 -6.77
C VAL A 38 25.26 -17.68 -7.69
N ARG A 39 24.39 -18.49 -7.09
CA ARG A 39 23.39 -19.26 -7.80
C ARG A 39 22.09 -18.47 -7.82
N TYR A 40 21.56 -18.28 -9.01
CA TYR A 40 20.30 -17.64 -9.31
C TYR A 40 19.20 -18.69 -9.36
N GLN A 41 18.02 -18.27 -8.95
CA GLN A 41 16.79 -19.01 -9.15
C GLN A 41 15.75 -17.99 -9.61
N CYS A 42 14.88 -18.41 -10.51
CA CYS A 42 13.74 -17.59 -10.88
C CYS A 42 12.69 -17.62 -9.78
N GLU A 43 11.92 -16.55 -9.68
CA GLU A 43 10.75 -16.53 -8.81
C GLU A 43 9.72 -17.57 -9.26
N PHE A 44 8.82 -17.93 -8.35
CA PHE A 44 7.78 -18.92 -8.60
C PHE A 44 6.92 -18.51 -9.81
N GLY A 45 6.78 -19.41 -10.80
CA GLY A 45 6.05 -19.17 -12.05
C GLY A 45 6.92 -18.77 -13.26
N TYR A 46 8.23 -18.59 -13.06
CA TYR A 46 9.20 -18.34 -14.13
C TYR A 46 10.22 -19.47 -14.24
N GLU A 47 10.86 -19.60 -15.40
CA GLU A 47 12.03 -20.47 -15.60
C GLU A 47 13.24 -19.72 -16.13
N LEU A 48 14.41 -20.28 -15.86
CA LEU A 48 15.65 -19.76 -16.40
C LEU A 48 15.61 -19.89 -17.92
N ALA A 49 15.62 -18.76 -18.62
CA ALA A 49 15.78 -18.71 -20.07
C ALA A 49 17.22 -19.03 -20.48
N ASP A 50 18.16 -18.78 -19.58
CA ASP A 50 19.56 -19.12 -19.77
C ASP A 50 19.86 -20.57 -19.38
N GLU A 51 20.81 -21.21 -20.04
CA GLU A 51 21.29 -22.56 -19.68
C GLU A 51 22.11 -22.60 -18.38
N VAL A 52 22.44 -21.44 -17.81
CA VAL A 52 23.36 -21.30 -16.68
C VAL A 52 22.74 -20.45 -15.59
N ASP A 53 22.62 -21.03 -14.40
CA ASP A 53 22.04 -20.43 -13.20
C ASP A 53 23.09 -19.86 -12.23
N THR A 54 24.37 -19.85 -12.58
CA THR A 54 25.45 -19.55 -11.64
C THR A 54 26.42 -18.50 -12.19
N MET A 55 26.64 -17.40 -11.46
CA MET A 55 27.66 -16.40 -11.77
C MET A 55 28.88 -16.53 -10.86
N PHE A 56 30.05 -16.12 -11.36
CA PHE A 56 31.34 -16.20 -10.65
C PHE A 56 31.99 -14.83 -10.56
N CYS A 57 32.70 -14.60 -9.46
CA CYS A 57 33.57 -13.46 -9.27
C CYS A 57 35.03 -13.91 -9.35
N ASP A 58 35.78 -13.31 -10.27
CA ASP A 58 37.22 -13.48 -10.44
C ASP A 58 37.87 -12.09 -10.45
N ASN A 59 38.97 -11.91 -9.73
CA ASN A 59 39.66 -10.61 -9.62
C ASN A 59 38.73 -9.42 -9.32
N ARG A 60 37.69 -9.64 -8.49
CA ARG A 60 36.64 -8.66 -8.11
C ARG A 60 35.72 -8.24 -9.27
N GLN A 61 35.70 -8.98 -10.37
CA GLN A 61 34.79 -8.78 -11.49
C GLN A 61 33.87 -9.99 -11.65
N TRP A 62 32.58 -9.74 -11.85
CA TRP A 62 31.62 -10.79 -12.17
C TRP A 62 31.78 -11.23 -13.62
N ILE A 63 32.20 -12.48 -13.81
CA ILE A 63 32.36 -13.09 -15.13
C ILE A 63 31.05 -13.80 -15.47
N MET A 64 30.07 -13.02 -15.95
CA MET A 64 28.91 -13.42 -16.80
C MET A 64 27.84 -12.32 -16.79
N THR A 65 26.87 -12.41 -17.71
CA THR A 65 25.61 -11.66 -17.60
C THR A 65 24.65 -12.35 -16.63
N PRO A 66 23.93 -11.61 -15.77
CA PRO A 66 22.89 -12.17 -14.90
C PRO A 66 21.87 -13.02 -15.69
N PRO A 67 21.49 -14.20 -15.19
CA PRO A 67 20.51 -15.05 -15.87
C PRO A 67 19.17 -14.36 -16.02
N LYS A 68 18.55 -14.50 -17.18
CA LYS A 68 17.19 -14.04 -17.47
C LYS A 68 16.20 -15.13 -17.12
N CYS A 69 15.10 -14.71 -16.52
CA CYS A 69 13.93 -15.53 -16.30
C CYS A 69 12.88 -15.20 -17.37
N ARG A 70 12.19 -16.21 -17.88
CA ARG A 70 11.00 -16.05 -18.72
C ARG A 70 9.78 -16.65 -18.04
N GLY A 71 8.61 -16.07 -18.27
CA GLY A 71 7.35 -16.61 -17.77
C GLY A 71 7.05 -17.98 -18.39
N LYS A 72 6.22 -18.78 -17.74
CA LYS A 72 5.70 -20.04 -18.29
C LYS A 72 4.25 -19.88 -18.74
N GLY A 73 3.87 -20.54 -19.83
CA GLY A 73 2.46 -20.67 -20.20
C GLY A 73 1.80 -19.31 -20.43
N LEU A 74 0.67 -19.06 -19.76
CA LEU A 74 -0.05 -17.79 -19.87
C LEU A 74 0.74 -16.58 -19.31
N CYS A 75 1.80 -16.80 -18.53
CA CYS A 75 2.68 -15.73 -18.06
C CYS A 75 3.69 -15.23 -19.10
N GLU A 76 3.81 -15.89 -20.26
CA GLU A 76 4.73 -15.47 -21.32
C GLU A 76 4.31 -14.16 -21.98
N ALA A 77 3.00 -13.97 -22.17
CA ALA A 77 2.42 -12.77 -22.74
C ALA A 77 2.03 -11.78 -21.64
N ASP A 78 2.58 -10.56 -21.71
CA ASP A 78 2.29 -9.44 -20.80
C ASP A 78 2.29 -9.83 -19.31
N ASN A 79 3.15 -10.79 -18.94
CA ASN A 79 3.25 -11.30 -17.58
C ASN A 79 1.92 -11.81 -17.00
N GLY A 80 1.00 -12.32 -17.85
CA GLY A 80 -0.35 -12.71 -17.44
C GLY A 80 -1.20 -11.57 -16.87
N GLY A 81 -0.82 -10.31 -17.16
CA GLY A 81 -1.38 -9.09 -16.59
C GLY A 81 -0.92 -8.79 -15.16
N CYS A 82 0.02 -9.55 -14.60
CA CYS A 82 0.50 -9.34 -13.25
C CYS A 82 1.52 -8.18 -13.19
N SER A 83 1.39 -7.31 -12.19
CA SER A 83 2.36 -6.23 -11.95
C SER A 83 3.74 -6.74 -11.49
N HIS A 84 3.81 -7.92 -10.87
CA HIS A 84 5.05 -8.49 -10.31
C HIS A 84 5.20 -9.97 -10.69
N SER A 85 4.93 -10.90 -9.77
CA SER A 85 5.14 -12.33 -10.02
C SER A 85 3.86 -12.94 -10.61
N CYS A 86 4.00 -13.75 -11.65
CA CYS A 86 2.91 -14.46 -12.33
C CYS A 86 3.09 -15.97 -12.25
N LEU A 87 2.00 -16.71 -12.01
CA LEU A 87 1.94 -18.17 -12.07
C LEU A 87 0.87 -18.63 -13.07
N SER A 88 1.28 -19.39 -14.08
CA SER A 88 0.37 -20.13 -14.97
C SER A 88 0.03 -21.48 -14.33
N ILE A 89 -1.25 -21.73 -14.07
CA ILE A 89 -1.76 -22.98 -13.50
C ILE A 89 -2.35 -23.82 -14.64
N GLU A 90 -1.71 -24.94 -14.96
CA GLU A 90 -2.12 -25.87 -16.02
C GLU A 90 -2.37 -25.21 -17.40
N ASP A 91 -1.77 -24.05 -17.64
CA ASP A 91 -1.98 -23.20 -18.82
C ASP A 91 -3.45 -22.81 -19.06
N ARG A 92 -4.25 -22.74 -17.98
CA ARG A 92 -5.67 -22.32 -18.01
C ARG A 92 -5.92 -21.07 -17.21
N ASP A 93 -5.29 -20.94 -16.04
CA ASP A 93 -5.50 -19.84 -15.11
C ASP A 93 -4.19 -19.11 -14.77
N VAL A 94 -4.32 -17.83 -14.38
CA VAL A 94 -3.20 -17.00 -13.92
C VAL A 94 -3.42 -16.54 -12.49
N GLU A 95 -2.46 -16.86 -11.61
CA GLU A 95 -2.40 -16.36 -10.23
C GLU A 95 -1.23 -15.37 -10.10
N CYS A 96 -1.52 -14.13 -9.71
CA CYS A 96 -0.48 -13.13 -9.44
C CYS A 96 -0.02 -13.22 -7.98
N ARG A 97 1.25 -12.92 -7.71
CA ARG A 97 1.81 -12.86 -6.36
C ARG A 97 2.67 -11.63 -6.16
N CYS A 98 2.72 -11.18 -4.91
CA CYS A 98 3.40 -9.94 -4.56
C CYS A 98 4.70 -10.17 -3.80
N PRO A 99 5.72 -9.31 -4.01
CA PRO A 99 6.93 -9.31 -3.22
C PRO A 99 6.66 -9.11 -1.73
N LYS A 100 7.65 -9.44 -0.90
CA LYS A 100 7.56 -9.27 0.55
C LYS A 100 7.20 -7.82 0.91
N GLY A 101 6.13 -7.65 1.67
CA GLY A 101 5.65 -6.34 2.11
C GLY A 101 4.70 -5.66 1.13
N MET A 102 4.18 -6.38 0.14
CA MET A 102 3.11 -5.94 -0.77
C MET A 102 1.94 -6.92 -0.72
N ILE A 103 0.75 -6.47 -1.13
CA ILE A 103 -0.48 -7.28 -1.24
C ILE A 103 -1.12 -7.06 -2.61
N LEU A 104 -1.91 -8.02 -3.09
CA LEU A 104 -2.71 -7.86 -4.30
C LEU A 104 -3.83 -6.84 -4.05
N ASP A 105 -4.05 -5.98 -5.03
CA ASP A 105 -5.18 -5.06 -5.10
C ASP A 105 -6.46 -5.80 -5.49
N SER A 106 -7.59 -5.08 -5.48
CA SER A 106 -8.92 -5.53 -5.84
C SER A 106 -9.04 -6.14 -7.24
N ASP A 107 -8.15 -5.76 -8.17
CA ASP A 107 -8.06 -6.32 -9.52
C ASP A 107 -7.41 -7.72 -9.56
N GLN A 108 -6.85 -8.21 -8.45
CA GLN A 108 -6.11 -9.47 -8.33
C GLN A 108 -4.88 -9.57 -9.26
N LYS A 109 -4.37 -8.44 -9.75
CA LYS A 109 -3.26 -8.35 -10.70
C LYS A 109 -2.16 -7.38 -10.24
N THR A 110 -2.54 -6.30 -9.59
CA THR A 110 -1.65 -5.22 -9.18
C THR A 110 -1.19 -5.41 -7.73
N CYS A 111 0.11 -5.32 -7.48
CA CYS A 111 0.66 -5.35 -6.14
C CYS A 111 0.79 -3.93 -5.61
N ILE A 112 0.18 -3.71 -4.46
CA ILE A 112 0.21 -2.44 -3.75
C ILE A 112 0.94 -2.63 -2.42
N LYS A 113 1.59 -1.56 -1.93
CA LYS A 113 2.06 -1.56 -0.56
C LYS A 113 0.84 -1.55 0.36
N PRO A 114 0.67 -2.54 1.27
CA PRO A 114 -0.44 -2.57 2.18
C PRO A 114 -0.41 -1.31 3.02
N ILE A 115 -1.55 -0.64 3.10
CA ILE A 115 -1.74 0.50 3.98
C ILE A 115 -1.35 0.06 5.41
N PRO A 116 -0.42 0.76 6.09
CA PRO A 116 -0.04 0.40 7.46
C PRO A 116 -1.28 0.32 8.35
N LYS A 117 -1.37 -0.72 9.18
CA LYS A 117 -2.52 -0.98 10.07
C LYS A 117 -2.86 0.17 11.03
N LYS A 118 -1.98 1.16 11.18
CA LYS A 118 -2.22 2.41 11.90
C LYS A 118 -2.10 3.60 10.94
N LEU A 119 -3.18 3.88 10.22
CA LEU A 119 -3.38 5.20 9.61
C LEU A 119 -3.46 6.27 10.71
N CYS A 120 -3.04 7.50 10.45
CA CYS A 120 -3.17 8.60 11.43
C CYS A 120 -4.66 8.95 11.63
N ARG A 121 -5.36 8.29 12.57
CA ARG A 121 -6.78 8.57 12.85
C ARG A 121 -6.99 9.96 13.45
N ASN A 122 -6.03 10.40 14.25
CA ASN A 122 -6.02 11.72 14.87
C ASN A 122 -4.68 12.39 14.53
N LEU A 123 -4.72 13.44 13.70
CA LEU A 123 -3.54 14.25 13.39
C LEU A 123 -3.46 15.52 14.26
N SER A 124 -4.32 15.64 15.28
CA SER A 124 -4.31 16.81 16.16
C SER A 124 -2.95 16.93 16.82
N SER A 125 -2.32 18.09 16.60
CA SER A 125 -0.99 18.40 17.12
C SER A 125 0.14 17.45 16.68
N CYS A 126 0.00 16.73 15.56
CA CYS A 126 1.09 15.94 14.99
C CYS A 126 2.04 16.79 14.15
N SER A 127 3.33 16.46 14.19
CA SER A 127 4.36 17.04 13.31
C SER A 127 4.65 16.07 12.17
N CYS A 128 4.44 16.51 10.93
CA CYS A 128 4.61 15.68 9.73
C CYS A 128 5.77 16.18 8.86
N LEU A 129 6.55 15.24 8.32
CA LEU A 129 7.67 15.48 7.42
C LEU A 129 7.50 14.68 6.14
N ALA A 130 7.86 15.26 5.01
CA ALA A 130 7.89 14.55 3.73
C ALA A 130 8.99 13.49 3.75
N ILE A 131 8.65 12.28 3.30
CA ILE A 131 9.61 11.23 2.97
C ILE A 131 9.97 11.37 1.48
N ASP A 132 8.93 11.46 0.65
CA ASP A 132 9.00 11.70 -0.79
C ASP A 132 7.78 12.54 -1.23
N GLU A 133 7.58 12.71 -2.54
CA GLU A 133 6.45 13.46 -3.10
C GLU A 133 5.06 12.86 -2.81
N ASN A 134 4.99 11.57 -2.45
CA ASN A 134 3.76 10.82 -2.23
C ASN A 134 3.57 10.31 -0.79
N GLN A 135 4.61 10.35 0.06
CA GLN A 135 4.60 9.79 1.41
C GLN A 135 5.09 10.78 2.46
N TYR A 136 4.39 10.83 3.60
CA TYR A 136 4.71 11.71 4.73
C TYR A 136 4.74 10.90 6.03
N ALA A 137 5.75 11.12 6.85
CA ALA A 137 5.86 10.55 8.20
C ALA A 137 5.37 11.57 9.24
N CYS A 138 4.43 11.18 10.08
CA CYS A 138 3.92 12.01 11.16
C CYS A 138 4.32 11.45 12.53
N THR A 139 4.73 12.33 13.43
CA THR A 139 4.95 12.05 14.85
C THR A 139 3.87 12.77 15.65
N CYS A 140 3.07 12.00 16.37
CA CYS A 140 1.91 12.45 17.12
C CYS A 140 2.17 12.44 18.64
N PRO A 141 1.31 13.10 19.45
CA PRO A 141 1.37 13.01 20.90
C PRO A 141 1.42 11.55 21.39
N LYS A 142 2.05 11.31 22.54
CA LYS A 142 2.32 9.96 23.09
C LYS A 142 3.30 9.10 22.28
N GLY A 143 4.02 9.71 21.33
CA GLY A 143 5.09 9.05 20.56
C GLY A 143 4.58 8.15 19.43
N GLU A 144 3.30 8.26 19.06
CA GLU A 144 2.74 7.52 17.94
C GLU A 144 3.37 8.00 16.62
N LYS A 145 3.86 7.04 15.83
CA LYS A 145 4.38 7.30 14.48
C LYS A 145 3.43 6.69 13.47
N CYS A 146 3.02 7.47 12.49
CA CYS A 146 2.12 7.03 11.44
C CYS A 146 2.53 7.60 10.08
N LEU A 147 2.01 7.01 9.03
CA LEU A 147 2.27 7.42 7.64
C LEU A 147 1.00 8.02 7.03
N LEU A 148 1.19 9.07 6.24
CA LEU A 148 0.17 9.64 5.37
C LEU A 148 0.59 9.46 3.91
N LEU A 149 -0.41 9.19 3.08
CA LEU A 149 -0.25 9.14 1.63
C LEU A 149 -0.84 10.40 1.02
N ARG A 150 -0.20 10.87 -0.05
CA ARG A 150 -0.73 11.91 -0.92
C ARG A 150 -1.97 11.36 -1.63
N GLY A 151 -3.07 12.11 -1.61
CA GLY A 151 -4.32 11.68 -2.26
C GLY A 151 -5.56 12.43 -1.77
N PRO A 152 -6.75 12.07 -2.30
CA PRO A 152 -8.01 12.60 -1.82
C PRO A 152 -8.29 12.18 -0.36
N PRO A 153 -9.15 12.91 0.37
CA PRO A 153 -9.42 12.63 1.78
C PRO A 153 -10.18 11.33 1.99
N LYS A 154 -9.85 10.62 3.07
CA LYS A 154 -10.65 9.47 3.55
C LYS A 154 -11.27 9.78 4.90
N ILE A 155 -12.60 9.67 4.98
CA ILE A 155 -13.39 10.00 6.18
C ILE A 155 -13.51 8.80 7.12
N TYR A 156 -13.40 9.09 8.42
CA TYR A 156 -13.66 8.21 9.54
C TYR A 156 -14.64 8.89 10.49
N VAL A 157 -15.61 8.14 11.03
CA VAL A 157 -16.62 8.67 11.95
C VAL A 157 -16.60 7.86 13.25
N ASP A 158 -16.61 8.55 14.38
CA ASP A 158 -16.58 7.97 15.73
C ASP A 158 -17.66 8.62 16.63
N PRO A 159 -18.46 7.84 17.38
CA PRO A 159 -18.49 6.37 17.41
C PRO A 159 -18.95 5.78 16.06
N PRO A 160 -18.67 4.51 15.75
CA PRO A 160 -19.23 3.86 14.58
C PRO A 160 -20.75 3.65 14.73
N ALA A 161 -21.49 3.76 13.63
CA ALA A 161 -22.93 3.50 13.55
C ALA A 161 -23.29 2.06 13.99
N PRO A 162 -24.55 1.77 14.38
CA PRO A 162 -25.75 2.64 14.31
C PRO A 162 -25.81 3.72 15.40
N TYR A 163 -26.57 4.79 15.13
CA TYR A 163 -26.83 5.87 16.09
C TYR A 163 -28.32 5.90 16.45
N GLU A 164 -28.63 5.53 17.69
CA GLU A 164 -29.99 5.52 18.21
C GLU A 164 -30.07 6.33 19.50
N ILE A 165 -31.07 7.20 19.58
CA ILE A 165 -31.31 8.03 20.77
C ILE A 165 -32.81 8.10 21.06
N LEU A 166 -33.15 8.38 22.33
CA LEU A 166 -34.52 8.67 22.73
C LEU A 166 -34.91 10.10 22.28
N PRO A 167 -36.21 10.42 22.19
CA PRO A 167 -36.67 11.79 21.93
C PRO A 167 -36.08 12.79 22.95
N GLY A 168 -35.46 13.87 22.46
CA GLY A 168 -34.75 14.84 23.28
C GLY A 168 -33.33 14.40 23.69
N GLY A 169 -32.83 13.30 23.12
CA GLY A 169 -31.48 12.80 23.36
C GLY A 169 -30.39 13.70 22.78
N ASN A 170 -29.18 13.53 23.32
CA ASN A 170 -27.97 14.25 22.92
C ASN A 170 -26.93 13.26 22.40
N LEU A 171 -26.15 13.65 21.39
CA LEU A 171 -25.10 12.81 20.83
C LEU A 171 -23.97 13.67 20.26
N ASN A 172 -22.73 13.25 20.50
CA ASN A 172 -21.54 13.85 19.89
C ASN A 172 -20.93 12.86 18.92
N ILE A 173 -20.66 13.31 17.69
CA ILE A 173 -20.06 12.47 16.65
C ILE A 173 -18.86 13.20 16.08
N THR A 174 -17.70 12.56 16.09
CA THR A 174 -16.46 13.10 15.53
C THR A 174 -16.31 12.59 14.12
N CYS A 175 -16.11 13.51 13.17
CA CYS A 175 -15.65 13.19 11.83
C CYS A 175 -14.17 13.56 11.70
N SER A 176 -13.35 12.60 11.32
CA SER A 176 -11.93 12.80 11.05
C SER A 176 -11.64 12.47 9.59
N ALA A 177 -10.72 13.19 8.95
CA ALA A 177 -10.31 12.91 7.58
C ALA A 177 -8.79 12.83 7.44
N VAL A 178 -8.33 11.79 6.75
CA VAL A 178 -6.91 11.46 6.65
C VAL A 178 -6.46 11.57 5.19
N SER A 179 -5.57 12.53 4.91
CA SER A 179 -4.88 12.70 3.62
C SER A 179 -3.79 13.76 3.69
N TYR A 180 -2.94 13.81 2.67
CA TYR A 180 -2.09 14.96 2.37
C TYR A 180 -2.34 15.44 0.93
N PRO A 181 -2.50 16.75 0.66
CA PRO A 181 -2.59 17.86 1.62
C PRO A 181 -3.77 17.72 2.58
N PHE A 182 -3.65 18.30 3.78
CA PHE A 182 -4.66 18.18 4.83
C PHE A 182 -6.01 18.77 4.38
N PRO A 183 -7.13 18.06 4.58
CA PRO A 183 -8.43 18.51 4.10
C PRO A 183 -9.10 19.51 5.06
N GLN A 184 -9.95 20.38 4.51
CA GLN A 184 -10.93 21.13 5.27
C GLN A 184 -12.13 20.22 5.59
N ILE A 185 -12.57 20.19 6.85
CA ILE A 185 -13.66 19.32 7.32
C ILE A 185 -14.79 20.15 7.91
N PHE A 186 -16.02 19.81 7.54
CA PHE A 186 -17.24 20.44 8.07
C PHE A 186 -18.42 19.47 8.07
N TRP A 187 -19.41 19.76 8.92
CA TRP A 187 -20.68 19.04 8.94
C TRP A 187 -21.76 19.88 8.27
N GLN A 188 -22.68 19.21 7.60
CA GLN A 188 -23.84 19.80 6.95
C GLN A 188 -25.10 19.07 7.38
N ARG A 189 -26.18 19.82 7.63
CA ARG A 189 -27.53 19.30 7.88
C ARG A 189 -28.50 19.98 6.92
N GLY A 190 -29.07 19.24 5.98
CA GLY A 190 -29.85 19.85 4.90
C GLY A 190 -28.97 20.79 4.06
N ASP A 191 -29.37 22.05 3.91
CA ASP A 191 -28.60 23.08 3.19
C ASP A 191 -27.71 23.96 4.10
N GLU A 192 -27.72 23.71 5.42
CA GLU A 192 -26.98 24.53 6.38
C GLU A 192 -25.67 23.86 6.83
N GLU A 193 -24.56 24.60 6.74
CA GLU A 193 -23.30 24.22 7.38
C GLU A 193 -23.41 24.36 8.91
N VAL A 194 -23.06 23.29 9.64
CA VAL A 194 -23.05 23.30 11.11
C VAL A 194 -21.80 24.02 11.61
N VAL A 195 -22.02 25.03 12.46
CA VAL A 195 -21.08 26.02 13.03
C VAL A 195 -19.59 25.60 13.04
N LYS A 196 -18.75 26.45 12.42
CA LYS A 196 -17.29 26.35 12.41
C LYS A 196 -16.72 26.79 13.77
N SER A 197 -16.20 25.88 14.59
CA SER A 197 -15.34 26.31 15.72
C SER A 197 -14.09 27.00 15.18
N PRO A 198 -13.64 28.13 15.76
CA PRO A 198 -12.48 28.87 15.28
C PRO A 198 -11.21 28.02 15.34
N ILE A 199 -10.41 28.07 14.27
CA ILE A 199 -9.13 27.35 14.15
C ILE A 199 -8.03 28.34 14.53
N LYS A 200 -7.12 27.96 15.44
CA LYS A 200 -5.93 28.79 15.72
C LYS A 200 -5.04 28.83 14.48
N PRO A 201 -4.51 29.99 14.06
CA PRO A 201 -3.58 30.08 12.94
C PRO A 201 -2.40 29.11 13.13
N GLY A 202 -2.06 28.35 12.09
CA GLY A 202 -0.95 27.38 12.12
C GLY A 202 -1.26 26.02 12.76
N THR A 203 -2.51 25.74 13.17
CA THR A 203 -2.92 24.41 13.66
C THR A 203 -3.58 23.58 12.56
N VAL A 204 -3.24 22.29 12.47
CA VAL A 204 -3.85 21.35 11.52
C VAL A 204 -5.15 20.82 12.12
N ARG A 205 -6.29 21.11 11.48
CA ARG A 205 -7.59 20.52 11.83
C ARG A 205 -7.87 19.35 10.91
N SER A 206 -7.70 18.13 11.43
CA SER A 206 -8.02 16.88 10.75
C SER A 206 -9.29 16.20 11.27
N GLU A 207 -10.01 16.88 12.18
CA GLU A 207 -11.26 16.40 12.74
C GLU A 207 -12.24 17.54 13.07
N GLN A 208 -13.53 17.22 13.08
CA GLN A 208 -14.60 18.10 13.50
C GLN A 208 -15.71 17.34 14.23
N ILE A 209 -16.09 17.85 15.39
CA ILE A 209 -17.14 17.27 16.24
C ILE A 209 -18.49 17.90 15.88
N LEU A 210 -19.48 17.06 15.59
CA LEU A 210 -20.90 17.40 15.52
C LEU A 210 -21.50 17.23 16.92
N ILE A 211 -22.06 18.30 17.47
CA ILE A 211 -22.75 18.29 18.76
C ILE A 211 -24.25 18.36 18.51
N ILE A 212 -24.95 17.27 18.74
CA ILE A 212 -26.41 17.18 18.63
C ILE A 212 -26.99 17.32 20.03
N LYS A 213 -27.88 18.30 20.21
CA LYS A 213 -28.63 18.50 21.44
C LYS A 213 -30.13 18.37 21.17
N GLU A 214 -30.83 17.70 22.09
CA GLU A 214 -32.29 17.63 22.16
C GLU A 214 -32.95 17.25 20.83
N LEU A 215 -32.52 16.13 20.22
CA LEU A 215 -33.07 15.69 18.94
C LEU A 215 -34.37 14.90 19.14
N TYR A 216 -35.47 15.41 18.60
CA TYR A 216 -36.82 14.81 18.72
C TYR A 216 -37.27 14.01 17.50
N ARG A 217 -36.62 14.18 16.34
CA ARG A 217 -36.93 13.48 15.09
C ARG A 217 -35.66 12.96 14.44
N SER A 218 -35.74 11.79 13.81
CA SER A 218 -34.61 11.23 13.05
C SER A 218 -34.11 12.25 12.03
N ALA A 219 -32.80 12.34 11.90
CA ALA A 219 -32.15 13.32 11.03
C ALA A 219 -30.86 12.76 10.44
N THR A 220 -30.54 13.21 9.24
CA THR A 220 -29.30 12.89 8.55
C THR A 220 -28.32 14.05 8.64
N PHE A 221 -27.04 13.71 8.81
CA PHE A 221 -25.94 14.66 8.83
C PHE A 221 -24.85 14.18 7.88
N THR A 222 -24.27 15.09 7.12
CA THR A 222 -23.19 14.77 6.18
C THR A 222 -21.90 15.42 6.63
N CYS A 223 -20.86 14.63 6.83
CA CYS A 223 -19.52 15.15 6.99
C CYS A 223 -18.86 15.29 5.62
N HIS A 224 -18.32 16.46 5.32
CA HIS A 224 -17.57 16.73 4.10
C HIS A 224 -16.09 16.94 4.43
N ALA A 225 -15.22 16.38 3.60
CA ALA A 225 -13.78 16.59 3.65
C ALA A 225 -13.27 16.92 2.24
N ASN A 226 -12.56 18.05 2.11
CA ASN A 226 -12.08 18.54 0.81
C ASN A 226 -10.60 18.92 0.89
N ASN A 227 -9.78 18.46 -0.06
CA ASN A 227 -8.43 18.95 -0.27
C ASN A 227 -8.19 19.24 -1.77
N SER A 228 -6.99 19.73 -2.10
CA SER A 228 -6.63 20.07 -3.48
C SER A 228 -6.59 18.88 -4.46
N LEU A 229 -6.69 17.64 -3.96
CA LEU A 229 -6.66 16.41 -4.76
C LEU A 229 -8.03 15.74 -4.87
N GLY A 230 -9.04 16.21 -4.14
CA GLY A 230 -10.40 15.70 -4.26
C GLY A 230 -11.25 15.91 -3.00
N GLN A 231 -12.43 15.31 -3.05
CA GLN A 231 -13.47 15.42 -2.04
C GLN A 231 -13.95 14.05 -1.58
N ALA A 232 -14.36 13.96 -0.32
CA ALA A 232 -15.05 12.82 0.24
C ALA A 232 -16.18 13.31 1.14
N GLU A 233 -17.23 12.52 1.23
CA GLU A 233 -18.37 12.79 2.09
C GLU A 233 -18.86 11.51 2.77
N ARG A 234 -19.44 11.67 3.96
CA ARG A 234 -20.02 10.57 4.71
C ARG A 234 -21.32 11.03 5.37
N THR A 235 -22.43 10.51 4.87
CA THR A 235 -23.75 10.71 5.48
C THR A 235 -23.98 9.69 6.59
N ILE A 236 -24.47 10.17 7.72
CA ILE A 236 -24.92 9.38 8.85
C ILE A 236 -26.39 9.67 9.13
N GLU A 237 -27.08 8.68 9.67
CA GLU A 237 -28.47 8.80 10.13
C GLU A 237 -28.51 8.59 11.64
N VAL A 238 -29.11 9.54 12.35
CA VAL A 238 -29.41 9.41 13.78
C VAL A 238 -30.89 9.12 13.90
N VAL A 239 -31.20 7.92 14.39
CA VAL A 239 -32.57 7.43 14.50
C VAL A 239 -33.08 7.73 15.91
N VAL A 240 -34.23 8.41 15.99
CA VAL A 240 -34.93 8.61 17.26
C VAL A 240 -35.83 7.41 17.49
N THR A 241 -35.44 6.52 18.40
CA THR A 241 -36.21 5.32 18.73
C THR A 241 -37.16 5.62 19.88
N GLY A 242 -38.46 5.48 19.62
CA GLY A 242 -39.51 5.65 20.62
C GLY A 242 -40.55 4.56 20.48
N LYS A 243 -40.85 3.84 21.57
CA LYS A 243 -42.15 3.17 21.68
C LYS A 243 -43.20 4.26 21.72
N HIS A 244 -44.13 4.25 20.77
CA HIS A 244 -45.43 4.91 20.98
C HIS A 244 -46.15 4.16 22.12
N SER A 245 -45.80 4.46 23.37
CA SER A 245 -46.69 4.16 24.49
C SER A 245 -47.83 5.16 24.44
N TYR A 246 -48.84 4.85 23.63
CA TYR A 246 -50.17 5.42 23.80
C TYR A 246 -50.64 4.97 25.19
N THR A 247 -50.57 5.85 26.18
CA THR A 247 -51.43 5.76 27.36
C THR A 247 -52.83 6.14 26.91
N THR A 248 -53.64 5.14 26.56
CA THR A 248 -55.10 5.32 26.58
C THR A 248 -55.51 5.39 28.03
N VAL A 249 -55.96 6.58 28.43
CA VAL A 249 -56.64 6.89 29.71
C VAL A 249 -57.92 6.08 29.82
#